data_AF-A0A5K1BZE1-F1
#
_entry.id   AF-A0A5K1BZE1-F1
#
_cell.length_a   1.000
_cell.length_b   1.000
_cell.length_c   1.000
_cell.angle_alpha   90.00
_cell.angle_beta   90.00
_cell.angle_gamma   90.00
#
_symmetry.space_group_name_H-M   'P 1'
#
loop_
_entity.id
_entity.type
_entity.pdbx_description
1 polymer ?
#
loop_
_entity_poly.entity_id
_entity_poly.type
_entity_poly.pdbx_seq_one_letter_code
_entity_poly.pdbx_strand_id
1 'polypeptide(L)' 'MATSTPVFPYPYTVNVANFVSLKLRAENFLLWKTQILALVESQDLQGFLTGE' A
#
# COMPACT_ATOMS: atom_id res chain seq x y z
N MET A 1 -11.67 3.89 29.39
CA MET A 1 -12.28 3.97 28.04
C MET A 1 -11.28 3.37 27.08
N ALA A 2 -11.52 2.17 26.57
CA ALA A 2 -10.62 1.55 25.59
C ALA A 2 -10.90 2.16 24.22
N THR A 3 -9.95 2.94 23.70
CA THR A 3 -9.97 3.39 22.30
C THR A 3 -9.74 2.17 21.43
N SER A 4 -10.79 1.68 20.77
CA SER A 4 -10.65 0.70 19.69
C SER A 4 -9.75 1.33 18.63
N THR A 5 -8.54 0.81 18.49
CA THR A 5 -7.64 1.12 17.38
C THR A 5 -8.43 0.97 16.07
N PRO A 6 -8.41 1.95 15.17
CA PRO A 6 -9.09 1.81 13.90
C PRO A 6 -8.50 0.59 13.19
N VAL A 7 -9.33 -0.44 13.03
CA VAL A 7 -9.10 -1.54 12.10
C VAL A 7 -8.89 -0.86 10.76
N PHE A 8 -7.65 -0.85 10.28
CA PHE A 8 -7.22 -0.01 9.18
C PHE A 8 -8.29 0.08 8.08
N PRO A 9 -8.79 1.29 7.74
CA PRO A 9 -9.84 1.43 6.74
C PRO A 9 -9.24 1.01 5.40
N TYR A 10 -9.56 -0.22 4.98
CA TYR A 10 -9.12 -0.74 3.70
C TYR A 10 -9.61 0.24 2.62
N PRO A 11 -8.72 0.81 1.78
CA PRO A 11 -9.13 1.84 0.85
C PRO A 11 -9.88 1.23 -0.33
N TYR A 12 -11.19 1.02 -0.16
CA TYR A 12 -12.09 0.49 -1.19
C TYR A 12 -12.28 1.45 -2.37
N THR A 13 -11.81 2.70 -2.26
CA THR A 13 -11.90 3.73 -3.29
C THR A 13 -10.65 3.82 -4.17
N VAL A 14 -9.58 3.09 -3.86
CA VAL A 14 -8.29 3.24 -4.54
C VAL A 14 -8.12 2.17 -5.61
N ASN A 15 -8.04 2.60 -6.86
CA ASN A 15 -7.65 1.73 -7.96
C ASN A 15 -6.11 1.63 -8.01
N VAL A 16 -5.57 0.48 -7.62
CA VAL A 16 -4.12 0.18 -7.62
C VAL A 16 -3.49 0.40 -9.00
N ALA A 17 -4.23 0.15 -10.08
CA ALA A 17 -3.73 0.32 -11.45
C ALA A 17 -3.43 1.79 -11.83
N ASN A 18 -3.97 2.77 -11.08
CA ASN A 18 -3.64 4.18 -11.27
C ASN A 18 -2.22 4.52 -10.76
N PHE A 19 -1.68 3.72 -9.84
CA PHE A 19 -0.38 3.96 -9.21
C PHE A 19 0.67 2.96 -9.67
N VAL A 20 0.24 1.72 -9.95
CA VAL A 20 1.11 0.61 -10.29
C VAL A 20 0.82 0.17 -11.72
N SER A 21 1.68 0.59 -12.65
CA SER A 21 1.58 0.28 -14.08
C SER A 21 2.16 -1.09 -14.45
N LEU A 22 2.93 -1.70 -13.55
CA LEU A 22 3.61 -2.97 -13.77
C LEU A 22 2.93 -4.11 -13.02
N LYS A 23 2.78 -5.27 -13.66
CA LYS A 23 2.52 -6.52 -12.94
C LYS A 23 3.82 -7.03 -12.33
N LEU A 24 3.74 -7.53 -11.10
CA LEU A 24 4.86 -8.13 -10.39
C LEU A 24 5.44 -9.31 -11.17
N ARG A 25 6.73 -9.24 -11.46
CA ARG A 25 7.57 -10.32 -11.98
C ARG A 25 8.94 -10.28 -11.30
N ALA A 26 9.69 -11.37 -11.37
CA ALA A 26 11.00 -11.45 -10.72
C ALA A 26 11.98 -10.41 -11.31
N GLU A 27 11.95 -10.20 -12.62
CA GLU A 27 12.87 -9.32 -13.34
C GLU A 27 12.58 -7.84 -13.09
N ASN A 28 11.36 -7.49 -12.70
CA ASN A 28 10.92 -6.11 -12.51
C ASN A 28 10.58 -5.77 -11.05
N PHE A 29 10.92 -6.65 -10.11
CA PHE A 29 10.55 -6.51 -8.71
C PHE A 29 10.91 -5.15 -8.12
N LEU A 30 12.11 -4.62 -8.41
CA LEU A 30 12.55 -3.34 -7.87
C LEU A 30 11.68 -2.18 -8.37
N LEU A 31 11.37 -2.12 -9.66
CA LEU A 31 10.50 -1.08 -10.20
C LEU A 31 9.07 -1.21 -9.68
N TRP A 32 8.55 -2.43 -9.63
CA TRP A 32 7.23 -2.72 -9.08
C TRP A 32 7.15 -2.29 -7.61
N LYS A 33 8.17 -2.60 -6.80
CA LYS A 33 8.26 -2.23 -5.39
C LYS A 33 8.23 -0.71 -5.21
N THR A 34 8.96 0.05 -6.03
CA THR A 34 8.94 1.51 -5.98
C THR A 34 7.54 2.08 -6.18
N GLN A 35 6.77 1.55 -7.14
CA GLN A 35 5.40 2.01 -7.39
C GLN A 35 4.44 1.63 -6.25
N ILE A 36 4.59 0.44 -5.68
CA ILE A 36 3.80 0.01 -4.51
C ILE A 36 4.11 0.86 -3.28
N LEU A 37 5.38 1.17 -3.02
CA LEU A 37 5.76 2.02 -1.90
C LEU A 37 5.17 3.44 -2.03
N ALA A 38 5.21 4.02 -3.24
CA ALA A 38 4.60 5.31 -3.50
C ALA A 38 3.07 5.32 -3.27
N LEU A 39 2.39 4.22 -3.64
CA LEU A 39 0.96 4.02 -3.33
C LEU A 39 0.72 3.95 -1.82
N VAL A 40 1.49 3.14 -1.10
CA VAL A 40 1.37 2.96 0.35
C VAL A 40 1.58 4.27 1.08
N GLU A 41 2.59 5.05 0.70
CA GLU A 41 2.87 6.38 1.26
C GLU A 41 1.74 7.36 0.96
N SER A 42 1.23 7.38 -0.27
CA SER A 42 0.14 8.28 -0.67
C SER A 42 -1.18 8.01 0.09
N GLN A 43 -1.33 6.83 0.67
CA GLN A 43 -2.54 6.38 1.36
C GLN A 43 -2.35 6.23 2.87
N ASP A 44 -1.19 6.65 3.41
CA ASP A 44 -0.84 6.52 4.83
C ASP A 44 -0.91 5.06 5.34
N LEU A 45 -0.60 4.09 4.46
CA LEU A 45 -0.72 2.65 4.75
C LEU A 45 0.60 2.03 5.24
N GLN A 46 1.59 2.86 5.60
CA GLN A 46 2.95 2.39 5.92
C GLN A 46 2.97 1.42 7.11
N GLY A 47 2.07 1.62 8.08
CA GLY A 47 1.89 0.73 9.24
C GLY A 47 1.57 -0.72 8.87
N PHE A 48 0.96 -0.97 7.71
CA PHE A 48 0.73 -2.33 7.23
C PHE A 48 2.01 -3.06 6.79
N LEU A 49 3.03 -2.31 6.35
CA LEU A 49 4.31 -2.89 5.95
C LEU A 49 5.20 -3.17 7.16
N THR A 50 5.09 -2.35 8.21
CA THR A 50 5.92 -2.44 9.42
C THR A 50 5.28 -3.24 10.55
N GLY A 51 3.95 -3.43 10.51
CA GLY A 51 3.19 -4.11 11.55
C GLY A 51 2.95 -3.28 12.81
N GLU A 52 2.98 -1.95 12.69
CA GLU A 52 2.61 -0.99 13.75
C GLU A 52 1.09 -0.86 13.96
#